data_AF-A0A6M5YQP9-F1
#
_entry.id   AF-A0A6M5YQP9-F1
#
_cell.length_a   1.000
_cell.length_b   1.000
_cell.length_c   1.000
_cell.angle_alpha   90.00
_cell.angle_beta   90.00
_cell.angle_gamma   90.00
#
_symmetry.space_group_name_H-M   'P 1'
#
loop_
_entity.id
_entity.type
_entity.pdbx_description
1 polymer ?
#
loop_
_entity_poly.entity_id
_entity_poly.type
_entity_poly.pdbx_seq_one_letter_code
_entity_poly.pdbx_strand_id
1 'polypeptide(L)'
;MRARRGLWLSLAPVRPVLRASCRTGLTGQRLKKYRHQRDDAITHPHDRGCVPFRAAAAGAVESGYKPRARTGSITALLTPRSATPENTVPDADYLRLMLIGYLITVAVEAPVLVALLSRRHPLSVRLFAGVWLTACTYPVVWLVLPQVFGPSEQRWLYLLVAETFAPAAECAIFWYAFVRGRPRDRRATLRDLAAVTVANLCSFGLGEVLIAHGLFGG
;
A
#
# COMPACT_ATOMS: atom_id res chain seq x y z
N MET A 1 -20.41 16.39 -46.58
CA MET A 1 -19.40 16.54 -45.51
C MET A 1 -19.99 16.07 -44.18
N ARG A 2 -19.59 14.89 -43.68
CA ARG A 2 -20.02 14.33 -42.38
C ARG A 2 -18.90 14.54 -41.36
N ALA A 3 -19.12 15.43 -40.39
CA ALA A 3 -18.19 15.67 -39.29
C ALA A 3 -18.24 14.52 -38.28
N ARG A 4 -17.11 13.82 -38.11
CA ARG A 4 -16.91 12.78 -37.10
C ARG A 4 -16.80 13.43 -35.72
N ARG A 5 -17.72 13.08 -34.81
CA ARG A 5 -17.62 13.44 -33.38
C ARG A 5 -16.54 12.57 -32.74
N GLY A 6 -15.52 13.22 -32.22
CA GLY A 6 -14.42 12.59 -31.49
C GLY A 6 -14.93 11.95 -30.20
N LEU A 7 -14.64 10.66 -30.06
CA LEU A 7 -14.87 9.84 -28.88
C LEU A 7 -13.80 10.20 -27.83
N TRP A 8 -14.01 11.28 -27.09
CA TRP A 8 -13.20 11.59 -25.92
C TRP A 8 -13.58 10.62 -24.80
N LEU A 9 -12.71 9.65 -24.53
CA LEU A 9 -12.70 8.86 -23.30
C LEU A 9 -12.47 9.81 -22.13
N SER A 10 -13.56 10.36 -21.64
CA SER A 10 -13.62 11.16 -20.42
C SER A 10 -13.30 10.25 -19.24
N LEU A 11 -12.04 10.29 -18.77
CA LEU A 11 -11.67 9.93 -17.41
C LEU A 11 -12.41 10.86 -16.44
N ALA A 12 -13.71 10.58 -16.24
CA ALA A 12 -14.47 11.28 -15.22
C ALA A 12 -13.79 10.98 -13.88
N PRO A 13 -13.48 11.98 -13.05
CA PRO A 13 -13.08 11.73 -11.68
C PRO A 13 -14.16 10.85 -11.06
N VAL A 14 -13.76 9.77 -10.38
CA VAL A 14 -14.64 8.93 -9.58
C VAL A 14 -15.32 9.85 -8.58
N ARG A 15 -16.47 10.41 -8.97
CA ARG A 15 -17.26 11.27 -8.10
C ARG A 15 -17.67 10.34 -6.97
N PRO A 16 -17.34 10.66 -5.70
CA PRO A 16 -17.89 9.92 -4.59
C PRO A 16 -19.40 9.95 -4.78
N VAL A 17 -20.00 8.77 -4.89
CA VAL A 17 -21.44 8.59 -4.92
C VAL A 17 -21.94 8.99 -3.53
N LEU A 18 -21.98 10.29 -3.27
CA LEU A 18 -22.84 10.92 -2.29
C LEU A 18 -24.25 10.75 -2.86
N ARG A 19 -24.81 9.55 -2.72
CA ARG A 19 -26.27 9.38 -2.76
C ARG A 19 -26.80 10.21 -1.59
N ALA A 20 -27.22 11.42 -1.91
CA ALA A 20 -28.19 12.14 -1.13
C ALA A 20 -29.42 11.23 -1.02
N SER A 21 -29.54 10.55 0.11
CA SER A 21 -30.78 9.89 0.53
C SER A 21 -31.79 11.01 0.80
N CYS A 22 -32.44 11.46 -0.27
CA CYS A 22 -33.55 12.39 -0.19
C CYS A 22 -34.76 11.63 0.36
N ARG A 23 -35.16 12.04 1.58
CA ARG A 23 -36.55 12.18 2.04
C ARG A 23 -37.57 11.18 1.48
N THR A 24 -37.95 10.24 2.33
CA THR A 24 -39.38 9.98 2.56
C THR A 24 -39.72 10.46 3.96
N GLY A 25 -40.67 11.39 4.01
CA GLY A 25 -41.07 12.08 5.22
C GLY A 25 -41.65 11.14 6.25
N LEU A 26 -41.18 11.29 7.49
CA LEU A 26 -41.93 10.94 8.69
C LEU A 26 -42.03 12.20 9.52
N THR A 27 -43.13 12.92 9.28
CA THR A 27 -43.99 13.54 10.29
C THR A 27 -43.28 14.00 11.56
N GLY A 28 -43.02 15.31 11.61
CA GLY A 28 -42.74 15.99 12.85
C GLY A 28 -43.92 15.84 13.81
N GLN A 29 -43.67 15.28 15.00
CA GLN A 29 -44.39 15.55 16.25
C GLN A 29 -43.79 14.70 17.38
N ARG A 30 -42.51 14.91 17.77
CA ARG A 30 -42.03 14.46 19.11
C ARG A 30 -40.71 15.03 19.62
N LEU A 31 -40.24 16.17 19.10
CA LEU A 31 -38.97 16.78 19.55
C LEU A 31 -39.18 18.15 20.24
N LYS A 32 -40.10 18.21 21.21
CA LYS A 32 -40.16 19.33 22.18
C LYS A 32 -39.81 18.92 23.62
N LYS A 33 -39.53 17.64 23.92
CA LYS A 33 -39.40 17.17 25.31
C LYS A 33 -37.97 16.83 25.79
N TYR A 34 -36.92 17.09 25.00
CA TYR A 34 -35.54 16.77 25.39
C TYR A 34 -34.54 17.91 25.14
N ARG A 35 -34.99 19.17 25.23
CA ARG A 35 -34.14 20.36 25.13
C ARG A 35 -34.08 21.16 26.43
N HIS A 36 -34.19 20.50 27.58
CA HIS A 36 -34.08 21.19 28.89
C HIS A 36 -33.22 20.49 29.92
N GLN A 37 -32.39 19.51 29.52
CA GLN A 37 -31.60 18.73 30.48
C GLN A 37 -30.21 18.45 29.93
N ARG A 38 -29.48 19.51 29.56
CA ARG A 38 -28.09 19.38 29.12
C ARG A 38 -27.23 20.65 29.26
N ASP A 39 -27.56 21.51 30.23
CA ASP A 39 -26.78 22.73 30.47
C ASP A 39 -25.93 22.71 31.75
N ASP A 40 -25.95 21.63 32.53
CA ASP A 40 -25.13 21.56 33.76
C ASP A 40 -24.18 20.37 33.76
N ALA A 41 -22.93 20.68 34.10
CA ALA A 41 -21.75 19.84 34.17
C ALA A 41 -21.06 19.57 32.82
N ILE A 42 -19.94 20.27 32.60
CA ILE A 42 -18.59 19.65 32.55
C ILE A 42 -17.56 20.78 32.69
N THR A 43 -17.14 21.01 33.93
CA THR A 43 -15.77 21.39 34.28
C THR A 43 -14.95 20.10 34.37
N HIS A 44 -13.86 19.99 33.60
CA HIS A 44 -12.54 19.53 34.05
C HIS A 44 -11.62 19.23 32.85
N PRO A 45 -10.40 19.79 32.82
CA PRO A 45 -9.37 19.46 31.84
C PRO A 45 -8.64 18.19 32.29
N HIS A 46 -8.75 17.11 31.52
CA HIS A 46 -7.91 15.93 31.70
C HIS A 46 -6.99 15.77 30.50
N ASP A 47 -5.82 16.37 30.67
CA ASP A 47 -4.50 15.81 30.40
C ASP A 47 -4.54 14.33 29.94
N ARG A 48 -4.19 14.09 28.67
CA ARG A 48 -3.91 12.74 28.16
C ARG A 48 -2.60 12.79 27.39
N GLY A 49 -1.60 12.26 28.07
CA GLY A 49 -0.23 12.17 27.63
C GLY A 49 -0.06 11.54 26.26
N CYS A 50 0.96 12.04 25.57
CA CYS A 50 1.64 11.39 24.48
C CYS A 50 2.10 9.99 24.91
N VAL A 51 1.45 8.96 24.37
CA VAL A 51 1.99 7.60 24.40
C VAL A 51 3.15 7.54 23.41
N PRO A 52 4.38 7.17 23.82
CA PRO A 52 5.48 6.97 22.89
C PRO A 52 5.21 5.73 22.04
N PHE A 53 5.24 5.92 20.73
CA PHE A 53 5.24 4.87 19.73
C PHE A 53 6.59 4.12 19.86
N ARG A 54 6.59 3.00 20.61
CA ARG A 54 7.72 2.07 20.66
C ARG A 54 7.77 1.32 19.33
N ALA A 55 8.70 1.72 18.47
CA ALA A 55 9.16 0.89 17.36
C ALA A 55 9.69 -0.43 17.93
N ALA A 56 9.09 -1.54 17.49
CA ALA A 56 9.59 -2.87 17.79
C ALA A 56 10.93 -3.04 17.05
N ALA A 57 12.01 -3.13 17.82
CA ALA A 57 13.34 -3.44 17.33
C ALA A 57 13.34 -4.89 16.81
N ALA A 58 13.57 -5.03 15.51
CA ALA A 58 13.92 -6.31 14.90
C ALA A 58 15.29 -6.75 15.44
N GLY A 59 15.34 -7.98 15.97
CA GLY A 59 16.54 -8.58 16.52
C GLY A 59 17.62 -8.72 15.45
N ALA A 60 18.81 -8.22 15.78
CA ALA A 60 20.03 -8.46 15.03
C ALA A 60 20.39 -9.96 15.14
N VAL A 61 20.32 -10.66 14.01
CA VAL A 61 20.96 -11.97 13.84
C VAL A 61 22.39 -11.70 13.39
N GLU A 62 23.35 -11.88 14.29
CA GLU A 62 24.78 -11.94 13.98
C GLU A 62 25.06 -13.18 13.12
N SER A 63 25.08 -13.01 11.81
CA SER A 63 25.62 -14.01 10.89
C SER A 63 27.13 -13.79 10.77
N GLY A 64 27.90 -14.71 11.36
CA GLY A 64 29.35 -14.74 11.30
C GLY A 64 29.87 -14.86 9.86
N TYR A 65 30.18 -13.73 9.25
CA TYR A 65 30.88 -13.65 7.98
C TYR A 65 32.40 -13.82 8.21
N LYS A 66 32.94 -14.97 7.77
CA LYS A 66 34.38 -15.26 7.75
C LYS A 66 35.00 -14.61 6.49
N PRO A 67 35.89 -13.62 6.61
CA PRO A 67 36.54 -13.02 5.45
C PRO A 67 37.55 -14.01 4.85
N ARG A 68 37.36 -14.37 3.58
CA ARG A 68 38.33 -15.16 2.81
C ARG A 68 39.35 -14.21 2.20
N ALA A 69 40.55 -14.15 2.78
CA ALA A 69 41.68 -13.42 2.23
C ALA A 69 42.02 -13.99 0.83
N ARG A 70 41.74 -13.22 -0.22
CA ARG A 70 42.15 -13.54 -1.59
C ARG A 70 43.22 -12.54 -2.01
N THR A 71 44.46 -12.88 -1.69
CA THR A 71 45.66 -12.22 -2.19
C THR A 71 45.81 -12.58 -3.67
N GLY A 72 45.44 -11.67 -4.56
CA GLY A 72 45.57 -11.84 -6.01
C GLY A 72 45.69 -10.50 -6.73
N SER A 73 46.92 -10.21 -7.16
CA SER A 73 47.38 -9.25 -8.18
C SER A 73 46.51 -8.02 -8.51
N ILE A 74 47.00 -6.86 -8.08
CA ILE A 74 46.47 -5.49 -8.30
C ILE A 74 46.72 -4.98 -9.76
N THR A 75 47.27 -5.80 -10.66
CA THR A 75 47.82 -5.31 -11.94
C THR A 75 47.06 -5.85 -13.16
N ALA A 76 45.75 -5.67 -13.20
CA ALA A 76 44.98 -5.86 -14.43
C ALA A 76 43.88 -4.79 -14.56
N LEU A 77 44.13 -3.86 -15.48
CA LEU A 77 43.13 -3.25 -16.35
C LEU A 77 42.12 -2.29 -15.68
N LEU A 78 42.62 -1.11 -15.34
CA LEU A 78 41.90 0.17 -15.49
C LEU A 78 41.53 0.38 -16.97
N THR A 79 40.64 -0.45 -17.52
CA THR A 79 39.92 -0.08 -18.74
C THR A 79 38.73 0.75 -18.27
N PRO A 80 38.66 2.05 -18.55
CA PRO A 80 37.46 2.83 -18.29
C PRO A 80 36.35 2.21 -19.13
N ARG A 81 35.51 1.41 -18.49
CA ARG A 81 34.27 0.89 -19.07
C ARG A 81 33.44 2.13 -19.37
N SER A 82 33.52 2.58 -20.62
CA SER A 82 32.64 3.57 -21.19
C SER A 82 31.26 2.92 -21.26
N ALA A 83 30.62 2.82 -20.09
CA ALA A 83 29.23 2.50 -19.97
C ALA A 83 28.47 3.69 -20.55
N THR A 84 28.33 3.68 -21.87
CA THR A 84 27.26 4.43 -22.51
C THR A 84 25.99 4.06 -21.76
N PRO A 85 25.23 5.02 -21.20
CA PRO A 85 23.95 4.75 -20.56
C PRO A 85 23.01 4.26 -21.65
N GLU A 86 23.07 2.95 -21.90
CA GLU A 86 22.13 2.26 -22.74
C GLU A 86 20.81 2.44 -22.03
N ASN A 87 19.97 3.33 -22.56
CA ASN A 87 18.60 3.51 -22.14
C ASN A 87 17.84 2.22 -22.51
N THR A 88 18.10 1.14 -21.78
CA THR A 88 17.46 -0.15 -21.96
C THR A 88 16.03 0.00 -21.50
N VAL A 89 15.14 0.18 -22.46
CA VAL A 89 13.70 0.01 -22.28
C VAL A 89 13.51 -1.36 -21.60
N PRO A 90 12.69 -1.46 -20.53
CA PRO A 90 12.44 -2.73 -19.86
C PRO A 90 12.02 -3.79 -20.88
N ASP A 91 12.64 -4.96 -20.79
CA ASP A 91 12.31 -6.07 -21.69
C ASP A 91 10.83 -6.45 -21.56
N ALA A 92 10.21 -6.89 -22.65
CA ALA A 92 8.81 -7.29 -22.66
C ALA A 92 8.53 -8.42 -21.65
N ASP A 93 9.51 -9.30 -21.44
CA ASP A 93 9.40 -10.39 -20.46
C ASP A 93 9.44 -9.87 -19.02
N TYR A 94 10.21 -8.82 -18.73
CA TYR A 94 10.16 -8.15 -17.43
C TYR A 94 8.78 -7.54 -17.15
N LEU A 95 8.18 -6.88 -18.15
CA LEU A 95 6.83 -6.32 -18.01
C LEU A 95 5.75 -7.40 -17.84
N ARG A 96 5.92 -8.56 -18.51
CA ARG A 96 5.02 -9.72 -18.33
C ARG A 96 5.13 -10.27 -16.91
N LEU A 97 6.34 -10.45 -16.39
CA LEU A 97 6.56 -10.90 -15.02
C LEU A 97 5.98 -9.91 -14.00
N MET A 98 6.18 -8.61 -14.22
CA MET A 98 5.59 -7.54 -13.42
C MET A 98 4.05 -7.63 -13.44
N LEU A 99 3.43 -7.83 -14.60
CA LEU A 99 1.97 -7.98 -14.70
C LEU A 99 1.46 -9.25 -13.99
N ILE A 100 2.14 -10.38 -14.16
CA ILE A 100 1.77 -11.64 -13.50
C ILE A 100 1.87 -11.49 -11.98
N GLY A 101 2.98 -10.93 -11.49
CA GLY A 101 3.16 -10.68 -10.06
C GLY A 101 2.11 -9.72 -9.51
N TYR A 102 1.78 -8.65 -10.24
CA TYR A 102 0.68 -7.75 -9.89
C TYR A 102 -0.66 -8.48 -9.73
N LEU A 103 -1.02 -9.34 -10.69
CA LEU A 103 -2.27 -10.11 -10.64
C LEU A 103 -2.32 -11.08 -9.46
N ILE A 104 -1.20 -11.74 -9.15
CA ILE A 104 -1.08 -12.63 -7.99
C ILE A 104 -1.26 -11.83 -6.70
N THR A 105 -0.57 -10.69 -6.56
CA THR A 105 -0.69 -9.80 -5.41
C THR A 105 -2.13 -9.37 -5.20
N VAL A 106 -2.80 -8.87 -6.24
CA VAL A 106 -4.22 -8.47 -6.17
C VAL A 106 -5.13 -9.64 -5.78
N ALA A 107 -4.88 -10.84 -6.32
CA ALA A 107 -5.67 -12.03 -6.01
C ALA A 107 -5.56 -12.44 -4.53
N VAL A 108 -4.44 -12.15 -3.86
CA VAL A 108 -4.21 -12.41 -2.44
C VAL A 108 -4.74 -11.27 -1.56
N GLU A 109 -4.48 -10.02 -1.92
CA GLU A 109 -4.83 -8.87 -1.09
C GLU A 109 -6.33 -8.60 -1.06
N ALA A 110 -7.00 -8.69 -2.21
CA ALA A 110 -8.43 -8.43 -2.32
C ALA A 110 -9.28 -9.27 -1.35
N PRO A 111 -9.13 -10.62 -1.24
CA PRO A 111 -9.90 -11.39 -0.27
C PRO A 111 -9.57 -11.04 1.19
N VAL A 112 -8.31 -10.75 1.51
CA VAL A 112 -7.90 -10.32 2.86
C VAL A 112 -8.58 -8.99 3.22
N LEU A 113 -8.58 -8.02 2.31
CA LEU A 113 -9.27 -6.74 2.49
C LEU A 113 -10.79 -6.93 2.60
N VAL A 114 -11.38 -7.80 1.78
CA VAL A 114 -12.81 -8.11 1.86
C VAL A 114 -13.18 -8.70 3.22
N ALA A 115 -12.33 -9.55 3.79
CA ALA A 115 -12.56 -10.16 5.10
C ALA A 115 -12.33 -9.19 6.27
N LEU A 116 -11.24 -8.43 6.24
CA LEU A 116 -10.75 -7.68 7.41
C LEU A 116 -11.27 -6.23 7.48
N LEU A 117 -11.53 -5.57 6.34
CA LEU A 117 -12.02 -4.19 6.32
C LEU A 117 -13.36 -4.06 7.08
N SER A 118 -13.48 -2.94 7.80
CA SER A 118 -14.69 -2.65 8.58
C SER A 118 -15.94 -2.56 7.68
N ARG A 119 -17.10 -2.94 8.25
CA ARG A 119 -18.40 -2.99 7.56
C ARG A 119 -18.88 -1.65 6.97
N ARG A 120 -18.20 -0.55 7.28
CA ARG A 120 -18.47 0.78 6.69
C ARG A 120 -18.16 0.85 5.19
N HIS A 121 -17.34 -0.05 4.66
CA HIS A 121 -16.98 -0.06 3.23
C HIS A 121 -17.84 -1.07 2.47
N PRO A 122 -18.58 -0.64 1.42
CA PRO A 122 -19.30 -1.58 0.56
C PRO A 122 -18.33 -2.49 -0.20
N LEU A 123 -18.78 -3.68 -0.61
CA LEU A 123 -17.93 -4.70 -1.24
C LEU A 123 -17.18 -4.17 -2.47
N SER A 124 -17.83 -3.36 -3.31
CA SER A 124 -17.20 -2.74 -4.49
C SER A 124 -15.99 -1.86 -4.12
N VAL A 125 -16.08 -1.10 -3.03
CA VAL A 125 -14.98 -0.28 -2.52
C VAL A 125 -13.85 -1.15 -1.97
N ARG A 126 -14.16 -2.28 -1.34
CA ARG A 126 -13.14 -3.20 -0.82
C ARG A 126 -12.32 -3.83 -1.94
N LEU A 127 -13.00 -4.32 -2.98
CA LEU A 127 -12.35 -4.89 -4.16
C LEU A 127 -11.56 -3.83 -4.94
N PHE A 128 -12.18 -2.66 -5.16
CA PHE A 128 -11.50 -1.55 -5.83
C PHE A 128 -10.26 -1.08 -5.05
N ALA A 129 -10.34 -1.02 -3.71
CA ALA A 129 -9.20 -0.67 -2.88
C ALA A 129 -8.04 -1.65 -3.07
N GLY A 130 -8.29 -2.96 -3.10
CA GLY A 130 -7.23 -3.95 -3.39
C GLY A 130 -6.53 -3.66 -4.72
N VAL A 131 -7.28 -3.63 -5.83
CA VAL A 131 -6.71 -3.39 -7.17
C VAL A 131 -5.97 -2.05 -7.26
N TRP A 132 -6.55 -0.99 -6.70
CA TRP A 132 -6.04 0.38 -6.79
C TRP A 132 -4.80 0.62 -5.94
N LEU A 133 -4.77 0.12 -4.71
CA LEU A 133 -3.64 0.30 -3.80
C LEU A 133 -2.39 -0.38 -4.40
N THR A 134 -2.52 -1.65 -4.80
CA THR A 134 -1.43 -2.40 -5.45
C THR A 134 -0.97 -1.69 -6.73
N ALA A 135 -1.90 -1.13 -7.54
CA ALA A 135 -1.53 -0.45 -8.78
C ALA A 135 -0.65 0.80 -8.54
N CYS A 136 -0.82 1.48 -7.41
CA CYS A 136 -0.03 2.65 -7.04
C CYS A 136 1.34 2.30 -6.46
N THR A 137 1.46 1.21 -5.70
CA THR A 137 2.69 0.85 -4.98
C THR A 137 3.57 -0.11 -5.75
N TYR A 138 2.99 -1.02 -6.53
CA TYR A 138 3.70 -2.08 -7.21
C TYR A 138 4.74 -1.59 -8.24
N PRO A 139 4.44 -0.59 -9.10
CA PRO A 139 5.45 -0.05 -10.02
C PRO A 139 6.63 0.60 -9.30
N VAL A 140 6.40 1.20 -8.12
CA VAL A 140 7.49 1.79 -7.33
C VAL A 140 8.40 0.70 -6.79
N VAL A 141 7.83 -0.37 -6.25
CA VAL A 141 8.61 -1.51 -5.73
C VAL A 141 9.40 -2.19 -6.84
N TRP A 142 8.82 -2.38 -8.02
CA TRP A 142 9.50 -3.05 -9.14
C TRP A 142 10.49 -2.15 -9.90
N LEU A 143 10.12 -0.91 -10.20
CA LEU A 143 10.90 -0.05 -11.08
C LEU A 143 11.87 0.87 -10.32
N VAL A 144 11.51 1.32 -9.12
CA VAL A 144 12.30 2.33 -8.39
C VAL A 144 13.26 1.67 -7.41
N LEU A 145 12.80 0.73 -6.59
CA LEU A 145 13.64 0.15 -5.54
C LEU A 145 14.90 -0.57 -6.08
N PRO A 146 14.85 -1.39 -7.15
CA PRO A 146 16.06 -2.06 -7.64
C PRO A 146 17.13 -1.09 -8.15
N GLN A 147 16.72 0.07 -8.67
CA GLN A 147 17.63 1.12 -9.14
C GLN A 147 18.36 1.82 -7.97
N VAL A 148 17.76 1.83 -6.78
CA VAL A 148 18.33 2.45 -5.58
C VAL A 148 19.32 1.52 -4.86
N PHE A 149 18.99 0.23 -4.73
CA PHE A 149 19.77 -0.70 -3.89
C PHE A 149 20.81 -1.54 -4.64
N GLY A 150 20.78 -1.53 -5.97
CA GLY A 150 21.67 -2.34 -6.80
C GLY A 150 21.30 -3.84 -6.75
N PRO A 151 21.48 -4.61 -7.85
CA PRO A 151 20.99 -6.00 -7.91
C PRO A 151 21.66 -6.99 -6.94
N SER A 152 22.90 -6.71 -6.53
CA SER A 152 23.78 -7.74 -5.93
C SER A 152 24.28 -7.44 -4.52
N GLU A 153 24.24 -6.19 -4.04
CA GLU A 153 24.97 -5.85 -2.81
C GLU A 153 24.12 -5.93 -1.53
N GLN A 154 22.79 -5.70 -1.57
CA GLN A 154 22.02 -5.50 -0.34
C GLN A 154 20.57 -6.02 -0.41
N ARG A 155 20.37 -7.30 -0.79
CA ARG A 155 19.02 -7.93 -0.84
C ARG A 155 18.23 -7.74 0.45
N TRP A 156 18.87 -7.91 1.62
CA TRP A 156 18.19 -7.74 2.90
C TRP A 156 17.68 -6.31 3.12
N LEU A 157 18.43 -5.29 2.68
CA LEU A 157 18.03 -3.89 2.82
C LEU A 157 16.89 -3.58 1.85
N TYR A 158 16.98 -4.09 0.61
CA TYR A 158 15.88 -4.03 -0.34
C TYR A 158 14.58 -4.61 0.25
N LEU A 159 14.66 -5.81 0.85
CA LEU A 159 13.48 -6.47 1.44
C LEU A 159 12.93 -5.66 2.62
N LEU A 160 13.79 -5.19 3.53
CA LEU A 160 13.38 -4.37 4.66
C LEU A 160 12.71 -3.06 4.22
N VAL A 161 13.25 -2.42 3.18
CA VAL A 161 12.67 -1.19 2.63
C VAL A 161 11.37 -1.49 1.91
N ALA A 162 11.27 -2.55 1.11
CA ALA A 162 10.03 -2.94 0.45
C ALA A 162 8.92 -3.29 1.46
N GLU A 163 9.27 -4.08 2.49
CA GLU A 163 8.37 -4.52 3.56
C GLU A 163 7.84 -3.35 4.41
N THR A 164 8.61 -2.28 4.57
CA THR A 164 8.17 -1.10 5.32
C THR A 164 7.49 -0.07 4.44
N PHE A 165 8.00 0.16 3.23
CA PHE A 165 7.50 1.15 2.29
C PHE A 165 6.09 0.80 1.79
N ALA A 166 5.89 -0.42 1.31
CA ALA A 166 4.62 -0.81 0.69
C ALA A 166 3.42 -0.65 1.63
N PRO A 167 3.40 -1.23 2.85
CA PRO A 167 2.25 -1.06 3.75
C PRO A 167 2.10 0.38 4.24
N ALA A 168 3.19 1.13 4.42
CA ALA A 168 3.11 2.54 4.81
C ALA A 168 2.46 3.40 3.71
N ALA A 169 2.87 3.22 2.45
CA ALA A 169 2.31 3.91 1.29
C ALA A 169 0.84 3.53 1.08
N GLU A 170 0.50 2.25 1.14
CA GLU A 170 -0.89 1.78 1.00
C GLU A 170 -1.78 2.30 2.12
N CYS A 171 -1.31 2.31 3.37
CA CYS A 171 -2.03 2.90 4.49
C CYS A 171 -2.31 4.40 4.26
N ALA A 172 -1.31 5.15 3.79
CA ALA A 172 -1.44 6.58 3.51
C ALA A 172 -2.44 6.84 2.37
N ILE A 173 -2.31 6.11 1.25
CA ILE A 173 -3.21 6.23 0.09
C ILE A 173 -4.64 5.81 0.48
N PHE A 174 -4.80 4.69 1.20
CA PHE A 174 -6.10 4.21 1.65
C PHE A 174 -6.78 5.21 2.59
N TRP A 175 -6.04 5.73 3.56
CA TRP A 175 -6.55 6.73 4.48
C TRP A 175 -7.02 7.99 3.73
N TYR A 176 -6.20 8.48 2.80
CA TYR A 176 -6.51 9.66 2.01
C TYR A 176 -7.74 9.45 1.12
N ALA A 177 -7.81 8.32 0.41
CA ALA A 177 -8.85 8.04 -0.58
C ALA A 177 -10.19 7.61 0.05
N PHE A 178 -10.17 6.80 1.11
CA PHE A 178 -11.39 6.12 1.61
C PHE A 178 -11.81 6.52 3.03
N VAL A 179 -10.91 7.08 3.85
CA VAL A 179 -11.17 7.36 5.27
C VAL A 179 -11.35 8.85 5.56
N ARG A 180 -10.53 9.73 4.97
CA ARG A 180 -10.45 11.17 5.31
C ARG A 180 -11.81 11.91 5.30
N GLY A 181 -12.70 11.55 4.37
CA GLY A 181 -14.02 12.19 4.22
C GLY A 181 -15.15 11.61 5.09
N ARG A 182 -14.87 10.64 5.97
CA ARG A 182 -15.88 9.93 6.78
C ARG A 182 -15.88 10.39 8.24
N PRO A 183 -17.00 10.19 8.98
CA PRO A 183 -17.04 10.46 10.42
C PRO A 183 -15.90 9.77 11.16
N ARG A 184 -15.29 10.50 12.09
CA ARG A 184 -14.05 10.09 12.76
C ARG A 184 -14.29 8.98 13.78
N ASP A 185 -14.19 7.74 13.33
CA ASP A 185 -14.11 6.54 14.18
C ASP A 185 -12.66 6.04 14.22
N ARG A 186 -11.97 6.26 15.34
CA ARG A 186 -10.57 5.87 15.52
C ARG A 186 -10.40 4.35 15.50
N ARG A 187 -11.34 3.58 16.06
CA ARG A 187 -11.23 2.12 16.15
C ARG A 187 -11.43 1.49 14.76
N ALA A 188 -12.44 1.94 14.02
CA ALA A 188 -12.64 1.47 12.64
C ALA A 188 -11.48 1.88 11.72
N THR A 189 -10.91 3.06 11.93
CA THR A 189 -9.73 3.52 11.16
C THR A 189 -8.51 2.67 11.45
N LEU A 190 -8.18 2.42 12.72
CA LEU A 190 -7.06 1.55 13.08
C LEU A 190 -7.25 0.12 12.53
N ARG A 191 -8.47 -0.42 12.63
CA ARG A 191 -8.80 -1.73 12.06
C ARG A 191 -8.58 -1.76 10.55
N ASP A 192 -9.00 -0.72 9.82
CA ASP A 192 -8.82 -0.68 8.38
C ASP A 192 -7.34 -0.55 7.98
N LEU A 193 -6.55 0.25 8.70
CA LEU A 193 -5.11 0.35 8.46
C LEU A 193 -4.43 -1.00 8.73
N ALA A 194 -4.76 -1.66 9.84
CA ALA A 194 -4.26 -2.99 10.14
C ALA A 194 -4.67 -4.03 9.06
N ALA A 195 -5.89 -3.95 8.54
CA ALA A 195 -6.34 -4.81 7.44
C ALA A 195 -5.52 -4.62 6.17
N VAL A 196 -5.18 -3.37 5.82
CA VAL A 196 -4.30 -3.06 4.68
C VAL A 196 -2.89 -3.60 4.91
N THR A 197 -2.30 -3.36 6.08
CA THR A 197 -0.98 -3.92 6.42
C THR A 197 -0.96 -5.44 6.35
N VAL A 198 -1.97 -6.13 6.90
CA VAL A 198 -2.05 -7.59 6.87
C VAL A 198 -2.19 -8.11 5.44
N ALA A 199 -2.99 -7.46 4.59
CA ALA A 199 -3.11 -7.83 3.18
C ALA A 199 -1.76 -7.77 2.47
N ASN A 200 -1.03 -6.66 2.64
CA ASN A 200 0.29 -6.45 2.04
C ASN A 200 1.34 -7.47 2.55
N LEU A 201 1.36 -7.75 3.86
CA LEU A 201 2.26 -8.77 4.43
C LEU A 201 1.92 -10.19 3.91
N CYS A 202 0.64 -10.50 3.71
CA CYS A 202 0.23 -11.79 3.12
C CYS A 202 0.74 -11.94 1.68
N SER A 203 0.65 -10.89 0.85
CA SER A 203 1.12 -10.95 -0.54
C SER A 203 2.64 -11.02 -0.62
N PHE A 204 3.35 -10.25 0.22
CA PHE A 204 4.81 -10.33 0.33
C PHE A 204 5.28 -11.73 0.79
N GLY A 205 4.67 -12.26 1.85
CA GLY A 205 4.99 -13.60 2.35
C GLY A 205 4.77 -14.70 1.31
N LEU A 206 3.70 -14.60 0.50
CA LEU A 206 3.49 -15.52 -0.61
C LEU A 206 4.58 -15.38 -1.67
N GLY A 207 4.99 -14.15 -2.00
CA GLY A 207 6.08 -13.89 -2.95
C GLY A 207 7.37 -14.60 -2.55
N GLU A 208 7.78 -14.49 -1.29
CA GLU A 208 8.96 -15.17 -0.77
C GLU A 208 8.83 -16.71 -0.83
N VAL A 209 7.64 -17.26 -0.54
CA VAL A 209 7.38 -18.71 -0.69
C VAL A 209 7.52 -19.15 -2.15
N LEU A 210 6.97 -18.39 -3.10
CA LEU A 210 7.07 -18.71 -4.53
C LEU A 210 8.52 -18.66 -5.02
N ILE A 211 9.31 -17.69 -4.54
CA ILE A 211 10.74 -17.59 -4.82
C ILE A 211 11.50 -18.79 -4.24
N ALA A 212 11.22 -19.17 -2.99
CA ALA A 212 11.86 -20.30 -2.32
C ALA A 212 11.59 -21.65 -3.02
N HIS A 213 10.44 -21.81 -3.67
CA HIS A 213 10.09 -22.98 -4.48
C HIS A 213 10.62 -22.94 -5.92
N GLY A 214 11.38 -21.89 -6.31
CA GLY A 214 11.97 -21.78 -7.64
C GLY A 214 10.98 -21.44 -8.76
N LEU A 215 9.75 -21.06 -8.44
CA LEU A 215 8.74 -20.66 -9.44
C LEU A 215 9.12 -19.39 -10.22
N PHE A 216 10.03 -18.59 -9.67
CA PHE A 216 10.53 -17.35 -10.28
C PHE A 216 12.08 -17.30 -10.39
N GLY A 217 12.76 -18.43 -10.23
CA GLY A 217 14.24 -18.50 -10.18
C GLY A 217 14.90 -19.20 -11.37
N GLY A 218 14.21 -19.33 -12.50
CA GLY A 218 14.70 -19.96 -13.73
C GLY A 218 15.44 -19.01 -14.65
#